data_AF-A0A7S1HJ93-F1
#
_entry.id   AF-A0A7S1HJ93-F1
#
_cell.length_a   1.000
_cell.length_b   1.000
_cell.length_c   1.000
_cell.angle_alpha   90.00
_cell.angle_beta   90.00
_cell.angle_gamma   90.00
#
_symmetry.space_group_name_H-M   'P 1'
#
loop_
_entity.id
_entity.type
_entity.pdbx_description
1 polymer ?
#
loop_
_entity_poly.entity_id
_entity_poly.type
_entity_poly.pdbx_seq_one_letter_code
_entity_poly.pdbx_strand_id
1 'polypeptide(L)'
;RAPAGGGGDFNIWYGKKVGRQEKEALQATTRMDPARDTGRTQASRGDRFCVYFAQGRCKEGSRCEYQHRIPTEDDEKALSNEVDIFGRERHGSDRDDMGGIGSFHRENTTLYVGKVPAEGGGRDVKKEVRAQFGAFGPLEAVRFPEGRECCFVKYRFRANAELAREAMMGQSLAKGDLPLNIKWATEDPNPGAQKRERERAERKVREHLRQEGVCLADTSYNYPVDYRVPGDSEPPPAKRP
;
A
#
# COMPACT_ATOMS: atom_id res chain seq x y z
N ARG A 1 21.88 9.80 -45.41
CA ARG A 1 20.50 9.31 -45.64
C ARG A 1 19.86 9.15 -44.26
N ALA A 2 19.04 10.10 -43.82
CA ALA A 2 18.40 10.07 -42.50
C ALA A 2 17.34 8.95 -42.45
N PRO A 3 17.14 8.24 -41.32
CA PRO A 3 16.07 7.27 -41.21
C PRO A 3 14.72 8.01 -41.19
N ALA A 4 13.90 7.75 -42.20
CA ALA A 4 12.50 8.10 -42.24
C ALA A 4 11.70 7.06 -41.42
N GLY A 5 10.73 7.52 -40.62
CA GLY A 5 9.65 6.67 -40.11
C GLY A 5 9.28 6.91 -38.65
N GLY A 6 8.10 7.53 -38.43
CA GLY A 6 7.43 7.55 -37.13
C GLY A 6 6.89 8.92 -36.67
N GLY A 7 6.18 9.63 -37.55
CA GLY A 7 5.46 10.86 -37.19
C GLY A 7 4.21 10.54 -36.37
N GLY A 8 4.32 10.61 -35.04
CA GLY A 8 3.18 10.72 -34.15
C GLY A 8 3.11 12.15 -33.60
N ASP A 9 1.91 12.72 -33.52
CA ASP A 9 1.70 14.09 -33.07
C ASP A 9 2.34 14.31 -31.70
N PHE A 10 3.11 15.38 -31.51
CA PHE A 10 3.73 15.68 -30.22
C PHE A 10 2.92 16.76 -29.51
N ASN A 11 2.32 16.42 -28.38
CA ASN A 11 1.56 17.37 -27.58
C ASN A 11 2.53 18.23 -26.75
N ILE A 12 2.73 19.47 -27.19
CA ILE A 12 3.66 20.44 -26.60
C ILE A 12 3.26 20.80 -25.16
N TRP A 13 1.96 20.89 -24.85
CA TRP A 13 1.47 21.26 -23.53
C TRP A 13 1.78 20.21 -22.46
N TYR A 14 1.81 18.93 -22.84
CA TYR A 14 2.07 17.82 -21.92
C TYR A 14 3.43 17.17 -22.13
N GLY A 15 4.26 17.70 -23.04
CA GLY A 15 5.58 17.18 -23.39
C GLY A 15 5.57 15.71 -23.82
N LYS A 16 4.49 15.22 -24.45
CA LYS A 16 4.28 13.81 -24.76
C LYS A 16 3.88 13.58 -26.21
N LYS A 17 4.43 12.53 -26.82
CA LYS A 17 3.91 12.02 -28.10
C LYS A 17 2.50 11.46 -27.89
N VAL A 18 1.62 11.75 -28.83
CA VAL A 18 0.26 11.23 -28.95
C VAL A 18 0.37 9.77 -29.40
N GLY A 19 -0.22 8.86 -28.61
CA GLY A 19 -0.15 7.42 -28.79
C GLY A 19 0.14 6.67 -27.48
N ARG A 20 -0.22 5.38 -27.45
CA ARG A 20 0.02 4.50 -26.29
C ARG A 20 1.52 4.16 -26.21
N GLN A 21 2.30 5.00 -25.56
CA GLN A 21 3.66 4.62 -25.15
C GLN A 21 3.56 3.71 -23.94
N GLU A 22 3.88 2.43 -24.11
CA GLU A 22 4.18 1.56 -22.97
C GLU A 22 5.45 2.12 -22.32
N LYS A 23 5.29 2.74 -21.15
CA LYS A 23 6.42 3.17 -20.34
C LYS A 23 7.10 1.93 -19.80
N GLU A 24 8.18 1.50 -20.45
CA GLU A 24 9.09 0.56 -19.84
C GLU A 24 9.61 1.18 -18.54
N ALA A 25 9.38 0.49 -17.43
CA ALA A 25 9.89 0.93 -16.14
C ALA A 25 11.41 0.90 -16.21
N LEU A 26 12.02 2.09 -16.21
CA LEU A 26 13.48 2.22 -16.15
C LEU A 26 13.98 1.65 -14.82
N GLN A 27 15.07 0.90 -14.88
CA GLN A 27 15.72 0.39 -13.68
C GLN A 27 16.25 1.56 -12.86
N ALA A 28 15.94 1.56 -11.57
CA ALA A 28 16.43 2.55 -10.64
C ALA A 28 17.95 2.43 -10.49
N THR A 29 18.64 3.57 -10.47
CA THR A 29 20.10 3.62 -10.34
C THR A 29 20.58 3.42 -8.92
N THR A 30 19.78 3.81 -7.92
CA THR A 30 20.12 3.74 -6.50
C THR A 30 19.07 2.95 -5.74
N ARG A 31 19.46 2.32 -4.63
CA ARG A 31 18.58 1.56 -3.73
C ARG A 31 18.95 1.90 -2.29
N MET A 32 17.94 2.15 -1.46
CA MET A 32 18.11 2.30 -0.01
C MET A 32 18.48 0.97 0.63
N ASP A 33 19.47 1.01 1.53
CA ASP A 33 19.81 -0.08 2.42
C ASP A 33 19.47 0.32 3.87
N PRO A 34 18.44 -0.28 4.49
CA PRO A 34 18.01 0.11 5.82
C PRO A 34 19.08 -0.03 6.90
N ALA A 35 20.04 -0.96 6.75
CA ALA A 35 21.08 -1.16 7.75
C ALA A 35 22.19 -0.10 7.68
N ARG A 36 22.46 0.45 6.49
CA ARG A 36 23.55 1.42 6.26
C ARG A 36 23.07 2.86 6.22
N ASP A 37 21.91 3.10 5.62
CA ASP A 37 21.44 4.45 5.33
C ASP A 37 20.60 5.03 6.47
N THR A 38 20.08 4.19 7.37
CA THR A 38 19.33 4.65 8.55
C THR A 38 20.26 5.42 9.49
N GLY A 39 19.84 6.61 9.89
CA GLY A 39 20.66 7.49 10.70
C GLY A 39 19.92 8.68 11.28
N ARG A 40 20.64 9.45 12.11
CA ARG A 40 20.09 10.66 12.71
C ARG A 40 20.07 11.79 11.69
N THR A 41 18.94 12.48 11.60
CA THR A 41 18.74 13.67 10.77
C THR A 41 18.38 14.88 11.64
N GLN A 42 18.08 16.03 11.03
CA GLN A 42 17.59 17.22 11.75
C GLN A 42 16.11 17.10 12.14
N ALA A 43 15.41 16.13 11.57
CA ALA A 43 14.00 15.87 11.84
C ALA A 43 13.77 15.46 13.30
N SER A 44 12.68 15.97 13.88
CA SER A 44 12.16 15.60 15.19
C SER A 44 11.26 14.37 15.10
N ARG A 45 10.94 13.78 16.26
CA ARG A 45 9.96 12.70 16.33
C ARG A 45 8.60 13.21 15.87
N GLY A 46 7.99 12.52 14.90
CA GLY A 46 6.69 12.90 14.31
C GLY A 46 6.79 13.64 12.98
N ASP A 47 7.99 14.05 12.55
CA ASP A 47 8.17 14.67 11.25
C ASP A 47 7.99 13.66 10.10
N ARG A 48 7.87 14.15 8.87
CA ARG A 48 7.66 13.30 7.70
C ARG A 48 8.92 12.51 7.34
N PHE A 49 8.71 11.38 6.66
CA PHE A 49 9.81 10.58 6.11
C PHE A 49 10.33 11.17 4.80
N CYS A 50 11.60 10.91 4.49
CA CYS A 50 12.22 11.42 3.27
C CYS A 50 11.96 10.49 2.08
N VAL A 51 11.34 10.99 1.01
CA VAL A 51 11.14 10.22 -0.23
C VAL A 51 12.47 9.87 -0.90
N TYR A 52 13.41 10.82 -0.89
CA TYR A 52 14.73 10.62 -1.48
C TYR A 52 15.56 9.58 -0.72
N PHE A 53 15.36 9.48 0.59
CA PHE A 53 15.94 8.43 1.42
C PHE A 53 15.38 7.07 1.06
N ALA A 54 14.05 6.94 0.95
CA ALA A 54 13.40 5.70 0.51
C ALA A 54 13.98 5.22 -0.83
N GLN A 55 14.23 6.15 -1.77
CA GLN A 55 14.80 5.86 -3.08
C GLN A 55 16.34 5.73 -3.09
N GLY A 56 17.02 5.85 -1.94
CA GLY A 56 18.47 5.74 -1.82
C GLY A 56 19.26 6.85 -2.51
N ARG A 57 18.68 8.04 -2.69
CA ARG A 57 19.27 9.18 -3.41
C ARG A 57 19.30 10.49 -2.62
N CYS A 58 19.06 10.44 -1.31
CA CYS A 58 19.16 11.61 -0.46
C CYS A 58 20.62 12.08 -0.36
N LYS A 59 20.86 13.37 -0.62
CA LYS A 59 22.20 13.97 -0.59
C LYS A 59 22.52 14.65 0.74
N GLU A 60 21.49 14.99 1.52
CA GLU A 60 21.61 15.78 2.75
C GLU A 60 22.13 14.96 3.94
N GLY A 61 21.94 13.63 3.91
CA GLY A 61 22.37 12.74 5.00
C GLY A 61 21.84 13.22 6.36
N SER A 62 22.74 13.54 7.29
CA SER A 62 22.38 14.00 8.64
C SER A 62 21.78 15.41 8.70
N ARG A 63 21.90 16.19 7.63
CA ARG A 63 21.30 17.54 7.53
C ARG A 63 19.87 17.53 6.98
N CYS A 64 19.33 16.36 6.65
CA CYS A 64 17.99 16.27 6.12
C CYS A 64 16.95 16.72 7.16
N GLU A 65 15.98 17.52 6.73
CA GLU A 65 14.83 17.95 7.56
C GLU A 65 13.79 16.84 7.75
N TYR A 66 13.94 15.74 7.02
CA TYR A 66 13.04 14.59 7.03
C TYR A 66 13.68 13.38 7.71
N GLN A 67 12.87 12.43 8.19
CA GLN A 67 13.36 11.28 8.93
C GLN A 67 14.00 10.21 8.02
N HIS A 68 15.19 9.73 8.40
CA HIS A 68 15.92 8.62 7.73
C HIS A 68 15.96 7.36 8.61
N ARG A 69 14.83 6.68 8.75
CA ARG A 69 14.73 5.39 9.44
C ARG A 69 13.53 4.61 8.94
N ILE A 70 13.42 3.36 9.38
CA ILE A 70 12.24 2.54 9.16
C ILE A 70 11.11 2.99 10.11
N PRO A 71 9.87 3.20 9.62
CA PRO A 71 8.71 3.50 10.45
C PRO A 71 8.47 2.43 11.52
N THR A 72 8.12 2.90 12.71
CA THR A 72 7.80 2.09 13.88
C THR A 72 6.30 2.11 14.17
N GLU A 73 5.85 1.33 15.16
CA GLU A 73 4.44 1.31 15.56
C GLU A 73 3.93 2.67 16.04
N ASP A 74 4.79 3.47 16.69
CA ASP A 74 4.43 4.82 17.16
C ASP A 74 4.19 5.77 15.98
N ASP A 75 4.94 5.60 14.88
CA ASP A 75 4.75 6.38 13.65
C ASP A 75 3.42 6.04 12.98
N GLU A 76 3.04 4.76 12.96
CA GLU A 76 1.74 4.33 12.43
C GLU A 76 0.58 4.96 13.21
N LYS A 77 0.66 4.99 14.55
CA LYS A 77 -0.37 5.59 15.40
C LYS A 77 -0.50 7.10 15.23
N ALA A 78 0.61 7.78 14.93
CA ALA A 78 0.61 9.22 14.68
C ALA A 78 0.12 9.60 13.27
N LEU A 79 0.05 8.63 12.35
CA LEU A 79 -0.23 8.89 10.94
C LEU A 79 -1.74 8.99 10.67
N SER A 80 -2.19 10.15 10.19
CA SER A 80 -3.57 10.33 9.69
C SER A 80 -3.83 9.51 8.42
N ASN A 81 -5.08 9.14 8.17
CA ASN A 81 -5.48 8.41 6.96
C ASN A 81 -5.46 9.25 5.68
N GLU A 82 -5.45 10.58 5.81
CA GLU A 82 -5.49 11.53 4.68
C GLU A 82 -4.12 11.74 4.03
N VAL A 83 -3.04 11.47 4.77
CA VAL A 83 -1.67 11.72 4.33
C VAL A 83 -0.83 10.46 4.42
N ASP A 84 0.06 10.30 3.44
CA ASP A 84 1.11 9.27 3.41
C ASP A 84 2.25 9.64 4.37
N ILE A 85 3.11 8.69 4.76
CA ILE A 85 4.31 8.92 5.60
C ILE A 85 5.25 10.03 5.10
N PHE A 86 5.21 10.31 3.80
CA PHE A 86 6.00 11.37 3.16
C PHE A 86 5.31 12.74 3.21
N GLY A 87 4.08 12.82 3.73
CA GLY A 87 3.26 14.03 3.81
C GLY A 87 2.56 14.41 2.50
N ARG A 88 2.36 13.44 1.60
CA ARG A 88 1.58 13.63 0.38
C ARG A 88 0.13 13.30 0.66
N GLU A 89 -0.80 14.09 0.14
CA GLU A 89 -2.24 13.82 0.28
C GLU A 89 -2.64 12.56 -0.49
N ARG A 90 -3.46 11.74 0.16
CA ARG A 90 -4.07 10.53 -0.42
C ARG A 90 -5.37 10.91 -1.13
N HIS A 91 -5.70 10.18 -2.18
CA HIS A 91 -6.91 10.45 -2.96
C HIS A 91 -8.13 9.73 -2.39
N GLY A 92 -9.34 10.16 -2.76
CA GLY A 92 -10.58 9.46 -2.39
C GLY A 92 -10.61 8.02 -2.89
N SER A 93 -10.43 7.82 -4.18
CA SER A 93 -10.38 6.50 -4.80
C SER A 93 -8.97 6.12 -5.24
N ASP A 94 -8.71 4.81 -5.33
CA ASP A 94 -7.51 4.31 -5.98
C ASP A 94 -7.54 4.68 -7.47
N ARG A 95 -6.35 4.81 -8.07
CA ARG A 95 -6.22 5.02 -9.53
C ARG A 95 -6.47 3.70 -10.26
N ASP A 96 -6.95 3.75 -11.50
CA ASP A 96 -7.20 2.56 -12.33
C ASP A 96 -5.96 1.65 -12.51
N ASP A 97 -4.76 2.23 -12.48
CA ASP A 97 -3.51 1.49 -12.59
C ASP A 97 -3.02 0.89 -11.25
N MET A 98 -3.75 1.12 -10.15
CA MET A 98 -3.38 0.85 -8.75
C MET A 98 -2.01 1.43 -8.36
N GLY A 99 -1.59 2.48 -9.07
CA GLY A 99 -0.39 3.25 -8.80
C GLY A 99 -0.64 4.42 -7.86
N GLY A 100 0.39 5.27 -7.70
CA GLY A 100 0.31 6.45 -6.86
C GLY A 100 0.28 6.17 -5.35
N ILE A 101 -0.31 7.09 -4.60
CA ILE A 101 -0.24 7.15 -3.13
C ILE A 101 -1.32 6.25 -2.49
N GLY A 102 -2.38 5.92 -3.22
CA GLY A 102 -3.50 5.09 -2.76
C GLY A 102 -4.69 5.90 -2.24
N SER A 103 -5.74 5.18 -1.83
CA SER A 103 -7.02 5.73 -1.35
C SER A 103 -7.09 5.95 0.16
N PHE A 104 -7.58 7.10 0.64
CA PHE A 104 -7.81 7.31 2.08
C PHE A 104 -8.96 6.47 2.66
N HIS A 105 -9.94 6.05 1.85
CA HIS A 105 -11.06 5.21 2.29
C HIS A 105 -10.63 3.77 2.61
N ARG A 106 -9.53 3.31 2.00
CA ARG A 106 -9.03 1.95 2.17
C ARG A 106 -7.60 1.96 2.70
N GLU A 107 -7.42 1.46 3.92
CA GLU A 107 -6.11 1.22 4.50
C GLU A 107 -5.46 -0.01 3.84
N ASN A 108 -4.69 0.22 2.78
CA ASN A 108 -3.99 -0.86 2.10
C ASN A 108 -2.60 -1.08 2.72
N THR A 109 -2.37 -2.29 3.20
CA THR A 109 -1.07 -2.75 3.73
C THR A 109 -0.41 -3.80 2.82
N THR A 110 -1.06 -4.11 1.70
CA THR A 110 -0.65 -5.17 0.78
C THR A 110 -0.15 -4.56 -0.52
N LEU A 111 1.08 -4.92 -0.88
CA LEU A 111 1.72 -4.53 -2.13
C LEU A 111 1.63 -5.69 -3.13
N TYR A 112 1.25 -5.36 -4.36
CA TYR A 112 1.45 -6.20 -5.53
C TYR A 112 2.86 -5.97 -6.06
N VAL A 113 3.62 -7.05 -6.24
CA VAL A 113 4.96 -7.02 -6.83
C VAL A 113 4.94 -7.91 -8.07
N GLY A 114 4.94 -7.28 -9.24
CA GLY A 114 4.98 -7.97 -10.52
C GLY A 114 6.39 -8.12 -11.07
N LYS A 115 6.53 -8.95 -12.11
CA LYS A 115 7.81 -9.31 -12.75
C LYS A 115 8.75 -10.07 -11.80
N VAL A 116 8.15 -10.88 -10.92
CA VAL A 116 8.88 -11.78 -10.03
C VAL A 116 9.00 -13.12 -10.75
N PRO A 117 10.21 -13.66 -10.95
CA PRO A 117 10.38 -14.92 -11.66
C PRO A 117 9.62 -16.05 -10.95
N ALA A 118 8.95 -16.90 -11.73
CA ALA A 118 8.18 -18.02 -11.21
C ALA A 118 9.07 -19.02 -10.45
N GLU A 119 8.46 -19.69 -9.46
CA GLU A 119 9.09 -20.73 -8.65
C GLU A 119 9.40 -21.94 -9.53
N GLY A 120 10.64 -22.03 -10.03
CA GLY A 120 11.08 -23.09 -10.94
C GLY A 120 12.54 -23.03 -11.38
N GLY A 121 13.26 -21.93 -11.10
CA GLY A 121 14.65 -21.72 -11.52
C GLY A 121 15.73 -22.04 -10.48
N GLY A 122 15.50 -22.98 -9.55
CA GLY A 122 16.48 -23.39 -8.52
C GLY A 122 16.85 -22.33 -7.46
N ARG A 123 16.36 -21.10 -7.59
CA ARG A 123 16.48 -20.01 -6.61
C ARG A 123 15.27 -20.01 -5.68
N ASP A 124 15.49 -19.87 -4.38
CA ASP A 124 14.42 -19.65 -3.40
C ASP A 124 13.96 -18.19 -3.45
N VAL A 125 13.15 -17.87 -4.47
CA VAL A 125 12.57 -16.53 -4.69
C VAL A 125 11.76 -16.08 -3.47
N LYS A 126 11.10 -17.01 -2.77
CA LYS A 126 10.31 -16.70 -1.58
C LYS A 126 11.20 -16.16 -0.45
N LYS A 127 12.35 -16.78 -0.24
CA LYS A 127 13.33 -16.34 0.76
C LYS A 127 13.93 -14.98 0.39
N GLU A 128 14.24 -14.75 -0.88
CA GLU A 128 14.79 -13.46 -1.34
C GLU A 128 13.79 -12.32 -1.16
N VAL A 129 12.54 -12.51 -1.59
CA VAL A 129 11.48 -11.51 -1.39
C VAL A 129 11.29 -11.23 0.10
N ARG A 130 11.25 -12.27 0.95
CA ARG A 130 11.15 -12.08 2.40
C ARG A 130 12.34 -11.33 2.99
N ALA A 131 13.57 -11.61 2.54
CA ALA A 131 14.77 -10.93 3.03
C ALA A 131 14.76 -9.45 2.63
N GLN A 132 14.46 -9.16 1.36
CA GLN A 132 14.48 -7.79 0.83
C GLN A 132 13.33 -6.93 1.38
N PHE A 133 12.10 -7.44 1.36
CA PHE A 133 10.94 -6.69 1.88
C PHE A 133 10.93 -6.69 3.41
N GLY A 134 11.44 -7.74 4.07
CA GLY A 134 11.56 -7.80 5.53
C GLY A 134 12.50 -6.74 6.11
N ALA A 135 13.45 -6.23 5.31
CA ALA A 135 14.34 -5.16 5.73
C ALA A 135 13.60 -3.82 5.96
N PHE A 136 12.42 -3.61 5.36
CA PHE A 136 11.63 -2.37 5.50
C PHE A 136 10.56 -2.45 6.59
N GLY A 137 10.33 -3.61 7.20
CA GLY A 137 9.35 -3.74 8.27
C GLY A 137 8.83 -5.15 8.52
N PRO A 138 8.03 -5.32 9.59
CA PRO A 138 7.42 -6.59 9.92
C PRO A 138 6.39 -7.01 8.87
N LEU A 139 6.65 -8.15 8.22
CA LEU A 139 5.76 -8.79 7.25
C LEU A 139 4.73 -9.66 7.98
N GLU A 140 3.46 -9.56 7.56
CA GLU A 140 2.39 -10.43 8.05
C GLU A 140 2.25 -11.67 7.16
N ALA A 141 2.28 -11.48 5.84
CA ALA A 141 2.16 -12.57 4.89
C ALA A 141 2.88 -12.23 3.58
N VAL A 142 3.47 -13.26 2.96
CA VAL A 142 3.97 -13.19 1.59
C VAL A 142 3.34 -14.35 0.82
N ARG A 143 2.56 -14.03 -0.22
CA ARG A 143 1.84 -15.00 -1.04
C ARG A 143 2.35 -14.98 -2.47
N PHE A 144 2.42 -16.16 -3.06
CA PHE A 144 2.82 -16.39 -4.45
C PHE A 144 1.70 -17.17 -5.12
N PRO A 145 0.87 -16.52 -5.96
CA PRO A 145 -0.10 -17.23 -6.76
C PRO A 145 0.62 -18.11 -7.79
N GLU A 146 0.21 -19.37 -7.89
CA GLU A 146 0.74 -20.29 -8.89
C GLU A 146 0.39 -19.83 -10.31
N GLY A 147 1.30 -20.05 -11.26
CA GLY A 147 1.10 -19.69 -12.66
C GLY A 147 1.13 -18.18 -12.96
N ARG A 148 1.50 -17.33 -11.99
CA ARG A 148 1.69 -15.89 -12.20
C ARG A 148 3.07 -15.44 -11.75
N GLU A 149 3.69 -14.56 -12.54
CA GLU A 149 4.98 -13.92 -12.22
C GLU A 149 4.79 -12.72 -11.28
N CYS A 150 4.05 -12.92 -10.20
CA CYS A 150 3.79 -11.90 -9.20
C CYS A 150 3.81 -12.46 -7.77
N CYS A 151 4.04 -11.58 -6.82
CA CYS A 151 3.86 -11.87 -5.40
C CYS A 151 3.09 -10.76 -4.70
N PHE A 152 2.46 -11.13 -3.59
CA PHE A 152 1.73 -10.21 -2.72
C PHE A 152 2.44 -10.16 -1.38
N VAL A 153 2.87 -8.95 -0.98
CA VAL A 153 3.57 -8.71 0.28
C VAL A 153 2.66 -7.87 1.18
N LYS A 154 2.22 -8.45 2.30
CA LYS A 154 1.39 -7.77 3.28
C LYS A 154 2.22 -7.37 4.50
N TYR A 155 2.27 -6.08 4.79
CA TYR A 155 2.91 -5.54 5.98
C TYR A 155 1.95 -5.47 7.16
N ARG A 156 2.51 -5.42 8.37
CA ARG A 156 1.72 -5.20 9.59
C ARG A 156 1.15 -3.78 9.67
N PHE A 157 1.93 -2.79 9.23
CA PHE A 157 1.67 -1.35 9.31
C PHE A 157 1.61 -0.74 7.90
N ARG A 158 0.76 0.26 7.70
CA ARG A 158 0.64 0.99 6.43
C ARG A 158 1.92 1.76 6.13
N ALA A 159 2.50 2.42 7.14
CA ALA A 159 3.71 3.21 7.00
C ALA A 159 4.86 2.44 6.35
N ASN A 160 5.04 1.17 6.74
CA ASN A 160 6.08 0.30 6.17
C ASN A 160 5.76 -0.11 4.72
N ALA A 161 4.48 -0.29 4.37
CA ALA A 161 4.08 -0.58 3.00
C ALA A 161 4.33 0.62 2.06
N GLU A 162 4.01 1.83 2.52
CA GLU A 162 4.26 3.08 1.78
C GLU A 162 5.77 3.30 1.55
N LEU A 163 6.58 3.11 2.58
CA LEU A 163 8.05 3.18 2.48
C LEU A 163 8.61 2.14 1.51
N ALA A 164 8.23 0.88 1.69
CA ALA A 164 8.73 -0.22 0.88
C ALA A 164 8.35 -0.08 -0.59
N ARG A 165 7.15 0.44 -0.88
CA ARG A 165 6.71 0.72 -2.25
C ARG A 165 7.63 1.71 -2.96
N GLU A 166 7.93 2.84 -2.34
CA GLU A 166 8.83 3.85 -2.92
C GLU A 166 10.28 3.36 -2.99
N ALA A 167 10.73 2.57 -2.02
CA ALA A 167 12.10 2.07 -1.98
C ALA A 167 12.39 0.97 -3.02
N MET A 168 11.40 0.12 -3.29
CA MET A 168 11.55 -1.02 -4.19
C MET A 168 11.05 -0.72 -5.61
N MET A 169 10.46 0.44 -5.87
CA MET A 169 10.00 0.82 -7.21
C MET A 169 11.18 0.92 -8.19
N GLY A 170 11.09 0.19 -9.30
CA GLY A 170 12.15 0.16 -10.32
C GLY A 170 13.40 -0.65 -9.93
N GLN A 171 13.39 -1.32 -8.78
CA GLN A 171 14.48 -2.22 -8.36
C GLN A 171 14.33 -3.60 -8.98
N SER A 172 15.42 -4.38 -9.01
CA SER A 172 15.40 -5.80 -9.37
C SER A 172 15.64 -6.67 -8.13
N LEU A 173 15.08 -7.88 -8.10
CA LEU A 173 15.35 -8.83 -7.00
C LEU A 173 16.79 -9.34 -7.06
N ALA A 174 17.25 -9.82 -8.22
CA ALA A 174 18.64 -10.20 -8.43
C ALA A 174 19.30 -9.37 -9.55
N LYS A 175 20.63 -9.39 -9.58
CA LYS A 175 21.42 -8.76 -10.65
C LYS A 175 21.06 -9.43 -11.99
N GLY A 176 20.56 -8.64 -12.93
CA GLY A 176 20.17 -9.10 -14.27
C GLY A 176 18.67 -9.41 -14.44
N ASP A 177 17.88 -9.38 -13.37
CA ASP A 177 16.43 -9.51 -13.48
C ASP A 177 15.78 -8.18 -13.94
N LEU A 178 14.61 -8.29 -14.58
CA LEU A 178 13.80 -7.14 -14.96
C LEU A 178 13.40 -6.30 -13.73
N PRO A 179 13.26 -4.97 -13.88
CA PRO A 179 12.83 -4.12 -12.78
C PRO A 179 11.39 -4.46 -12.38
N LEU A 180 11.19 -4.61 -11.07
CA LEU A 180 9.93 -4.93 -10.43
C LEU A 180 8.89 -3.85 -10.67
N ASN A 181 7.64 -4.29 -10.81
CA ASN A 181 6.49 -3.40 -10.90
C ASN A 181 5.70 -3.45 -9.60
N ILE A 182 5.77 -2.39 -8.80
CA ILE A 182 5.13 -2.34 -7.48
C ILE A 182 3.90 -1.45 -7.51
N LYS A 183 2.77 -2.02 -7.09
CA LYS A 183 1.46 -1.39 -7.07
C LYS A 183 0.73 -1.70 -5.78
N TRP A 184 -0.31 -0.93 -5.48
CA TRP A 184 -1.24 -1.28 -4.42
C TRP A 184 -2.03 -2.54 -4.80
N ALA A 185 -2.18 -3.47 -3.86
CA ALA A 185 -2.94 -4.68 -4.13
C ALA A 185 -4.44 -4.40 -4.12
N THR A 186 -5.16 -5.01 -5.05
CA THR A 186 -6.62 -5.13 -4.96
C THR A 186 -6.99 -6.09 -3.82
N GLU A 187 -8.27 -6.14 -3.47
CA GLU A 187 -8.75 -7.12 -2.49
C GLU A 187 -8.49 -8.54 -2.99
N ASP A 188 -8.17 -9.43 -2.06
CA ASP A 188 -7.93 -10.84 -2.39
C ASP A 188 -9.26 -11.48 -2.80
N PRO A 189 -9.37 -12.13 -3.97
CA PRO A 189 -10.60 -12.81 -4.39
C PRO A 189 -10.95 -14.03 -3.53
N ASN A 190 -10.01 -14.55 -2.72
CA ASN A 190 -10.26 -15.71 -1.87
C ASN A 190 -11.24 -15.36 -0.73
N PRO A 191 -12.41 -16.02 -0.62
CA PRO A 191 -13.40 -15.73 0.42
C PRO A 191 -12.83 -15.94 1.83
N GLY A 192 -11.90 -16.88 2.01
CA GLY A 192 -11.22 -17.09 3.29
C GLY A 192 -10.29 -15.93 3.68
N ALA A 193 -9.67 -15.27 2.70
CA ALA A 193 -8.85 -14.09 2.95
C ALA A 193 -9.73 -12.88 3.28
N GLN A 194 -10.83 -12.67 2.53
CA GLN A 194 -11.79 -11.61 2.79
C GLN A 194 -12.42 -11.72 4.18
N LYS A 195 -12.82 -12.94 4.59
CA LYS A 195 -13.35 -13.17 5.95
C LYS A 195 -12.35 -12.78 7.03
N ARG A 196 -11.08 -13.18 6.89
CA ARG A 196 -10.01 -12.84 7.85
C ARG A 196 -9.72 -11.33 7.90
N GLU A 197 -9.76 -10.65 6.75
CA GLU A 197 -9.59 -9.20 6.70
C GLU A 197 -10.76 -8.45 7.32
N ARG A 198 -11.99 -8.90 7.04
CA ARG A 198 -13.21 -8.39 7.65
C ARG A 198 -13.18 -8.56 9.18
N GLU A 199 -12.87 -9.75 9.68
CA GLU A 199 -12.73 -10.02 11.11
C GLU A 199 -11.64 -9.15 11.76
N ARG A 200 -10.53 -8.90 11.06
CA ARG A 200 -9.46 -8.03 11.55
C ARG A 200 -9.88 -6.56 11.58
N ALA A 201 -10.58 -6.09 10.54
CA ALA A 201 -11.11 -4.74 10.49
C ALA A 201 -12.15 -4.53 11.60
N GLU A 202 -13.07 -5.46 11.78
CA GLU A 202 -14.05 -5.47 12.88
C GLU A 202 -13.35 -5.44 14.24
N ARG A 203 -12.27 -6.23 14.43
CA ARG A 203 -11.50 -6.20 15.68
C ARG A 203 -10.85 -4.85 15.94
N LYS A 204 -10.26 -4.21 14.93
CA LYS A 204 -9.68 -2.86 15.04
C LYS A 204 -10.73 -1.83 15.43
N VAL A 205 -11.88 -1.83 14.75
CA VAL A 205 -13.01 -0.93 15.06
C VAL A 205 -13.48 -1.16 16.49
N ARG A 206 -13.62 -2.43 16.90
CA ARG A 206 -14.02 -2.80 18.27
C ARG A 206 -13.02 -2.30 19.31
N GLU A 207 -11.73 -2.43 19.04
CA GLU A 207 -10.67 -1.96 19.93
C GLU A 207 -10.66 -0.42 20.03
N HIS A 208 -10.83 0.27 18.91
CA HIS A 208 -10.94 1.72 18.88
C HIS A 208 -12.14 2.23 19.68
N LEU A 209 -13.33 1.65 19.46
CA LEU A 209 -14.54 1.97 20.24
C LEU A 209 -14.34 1.73 21.75
N ARG A 210 -13.59 0.68 22.13
CA ARG A 210 -13.23 0.45 23.53
C ARG A 210 -12.32 1.53 24.10
N GLN A 211 -11.34 2.00 23.32
CA GLN A 211 -10.44 3.07 23.73
C GLN A 211 -11.18 4.40 23.90
N GLU A 212 -12.19 4.66 23.05
CA GLU A 212 -13.08 5.81 23.18
C GLU A 212 -14.10 5.68 24.32
N GLY A 213 -14.12 4.55 25.04
CA GLY A 213 -15.02 4.31 26.16
C GLY A 213 -16.46 3.96 25.75
N VAL A 214 -16.69 3.60 24.49
CA VAL A 214 -18.00 3.15 24.02
C VAL A 214 -18.29 1.75 24.54
N CYS A 215 -19.32 1.62 25.37
CA CYS A 215 -19.80 0.33 25.87
C CYS A 215 -20.34 -0.52 24.71
N LEU A 216 -19.60 -1.57 24.34
CA LEU A 216 -19.97 -2.53 23.29
C LEU A 216 -20.87 -3.68 23.77
N ALA A 217 -21.30 -3.66 25.03
CA ALA A 217 -22.34 -4.57 25.47
C ALA A 217 -23.64 -4.14 24.79
N ASP A 218 -24.43 -5.10 24.31
CA ASP A 218 -25.81 -4.83 23.95
C ASP A 218 -26.45 -4.20 25.19
N THR A 219 -26.71 -2.89 25.12
CA THR A 219 -27.51 -2.26 26.15
C THR A 219 -28.84 -2.97 26.05
N SER A 220 -29.22 -3.68 27.10
CA SER A 220 -30.60 -4.11 27.28
C SER A 220 -31.41 -2.85 27.57
N TYR A 221 -31.51 -1.96 26.60
CA TYR A 221 -32.50 -0.90 26.61
C TYR A 221 -33.82 -1.63 26.53
N ASN A 222 -34.40 -1.87 27.70
CA ASN A 222 -35.72 -2.44 27.83
C ASN A 222 -36.67 -1.35 27.34
N TYR A 223 -36.95 -1.36 26.03
CA TYR A 223 -37.99 -0.51 25.47
C TYR A 223 -39.26 -0.74 26.30
N PRO A 224 -39.95 0.33 26.71
CA PRO A 224 -41.27 0.16 27.33
C PRO A 224 -42.11 -0.77 26.47
N VAL A 225 -42.89 -1.64 27.09
CA VAL A 225 -43.68 -2.67 26.39
C VAL A 225 -44.57 -2.08 25.28
N ASP A 226 -44.92 -0.79 25.40
CA ASP A 226 -45.75 -0.04 24.46
C ASP A 226 -44.97 0.70 23.36
N TYR A 227 -43.64 0.64 23.34
CA TYR A 227 -42.83 1.29 22.30
C TYR A 227 -42.75 0.41 21.04
N ARG A 228 -43.52 0.78 20.01
CA ARG A 228 -43.37 0.26 18.66
C ARG A 228 -42.39 1.13 17.87
N VAL A 229 -41.38 0.50 17.26
CA VAL A 229 -40.51 1.16 16.28
C VAL A 229 -41.39 1.62 15.09
N PRO A 230 -41.45 2.92 14.77
CA PRO A 230 -42.20 3.40 13.62
C PRO A 230 -41.58 2.83 12.33
N GLY A 231 -42.19 1.80 11.75
CA GLY A 231 -41.70 1.13 10.54
C GLY A 231 -42.02 -0.36 10.46
N ASP A 232 -42.27 -1.02 11.61
CA ASP A 232 -42.61 -2.45 11.67
C ASP A 232 -44.12 -2.73 11.55
N SER A 233 -44.94 -1.73 11.20
CA SER A 233 -46.36 -1.93 10.98
C SER A 233 -46.63 -2.47 9.56
N GLU A 234 -46.75 -3.79 9.51
CA GLU A 234 -47.39 -4.66 8.53
C GLU A 234 -46.78 -4.74 7.12
N PRO A 235 -46.51 -5.96 6.59
CA PRO A 235 -46.22 -6.14 5.18
C PRO A 235 -47.42 -5.66 4.34
N PRO A 236 -47.19 -5.01 3.18
CA PRO A 236 -48.28 -4.54 2.33
C PRO A 236 -49.19 -5.71 1.94
N PRO A 237 -50.52 -5.53 1.94
CA PRO A 237 -51.44 -6.62 1.66
C PRO A 237 -51.18 -7.20 0.27
N ALA A 238 -51.09 -8.53 0.20
CA ALA A 238 -50.91 -9.26 -1.05
C ALA A 238 -52.00 -8.88 -2.05
N LYS A 239 -51.60 -8.42 -3.24
CA LYS A 239 -52.53 -8.14 -4.34
C LYS A 239 -53.29 -9.44 -4.67
N ARG A 240 -54.62 -9.40 -4.57
CA ARG A 240 -55.48 -10.51 -5.01
C ARG A 240 -55.35 -10.70 -6.54
N PRO A 241 -55.49 -11.94 -7.03
CA PRO A 241 -55.31 -12.28 -8.44
C PRO A 241 -56.32 -11.59 -9.36
#